data_AF-A0A225NS84-F1
#
_entry.id   AF-A0A225NS84-F1
#
_cell.length_a   1.000
_cell.length_b   1.000
_cell.length_c   1.000
_cell.angle_alpha   90.00
_cell.angle_beta   90.00
_cell.angle_gamma   90.00
#
_symmetry.space_group_name_H-M   'P 1'
#
loop_
_entity.id
_entity.type
_entity.pdbx_description
1 polymer ?
#
loop_
_entity_poly.entity_id
_entity_poly.type
_entity_poly.pdbx_seq_one_letter_code
_entity_poly.pdbx_strand_id
1 'polypeptide(L)'
;MSILTPIPPALPWYARLFFAIPLLGWIARDVAFGHPENLYYALGGLLAAWIMAIMSFGVVAVYLPMVVLTPVCLGMLIVISRG
;
A
#
# COMPACT_ATOMS: atom_id res chain seq x y z
N MET A 1 9.97 5.37 -12.38
CA MET A 1 11.26 4.79 -12.82
C MET A 1 11.64 3.66 -11.87
N SER A 2 10.83 2.59 -11.80
CA SER A 2 10.90 1.65 -10.65
C SER A 2 11.98 0.57 -10.71
N ILE A 3 12.43 0.22 -11.91
CA ILE A 3 13.51 -0.75 -12.09
C ILE A 3 14.89 -0.18 -11.75
N LEU A 4 15.04 1.15 -11.75
CA LEU A 4 16.33 1.84 -11.61
C LEU A 4 16.64 2.27 -10.18
N THR A 5 15.65 2.28 -9.29
CA THR A 5 15.87 2.61 -7.87
C THR A 5 16.69 1.50 -7.20
N PRO A 6 17.95 1.76 -6.82
CA PRO A 6 18.80 0.73 -6.25
C PRO A 6 18.32 0.35 -4.85
N ILE A 7 18.07 -0.93 -4.63
CA ILE A 7 17.73 -1.46 -3.30
C ILE A 7 19.03 -1.74 -2.54
N PRO A 8 19.19 -1.28 -1.28
CA PRO A 8 20.38 -1.60 -0.51
C PRO A 8 20.61 -3.11 -0.39
N PRO A 9 21.86 -3.59 -0.48
CA PRO A 9 22.16 -5.03 -0.44
C PRO A 9 21.85 -5.69 0.91
N ALA A 10 21.78 -4.90 1.99
CA ALA A 10 21.58 -5.37 3.37
C ALA A 10 20.10 -5.43 3.81
N LEU A 11 19.14 -5.67 2.91
CA LEU A 11 17.74 -5.85 3.30
C LEU A 11 17.40 -7.29 3.70
N PRO A 12 16.53 -7.48 4.69
CA PRO A 12 16.02 -8.79 5.04
C PRO A 12 15.28 -9.43 3.86
N TRP A 13 15.31 -10.77 3.79
CA TRP A 13 14.84 -11.53 2.64
C TRP A 13 13.36 -11.26 2.28
N TYR A 14 12.52 -11.06 3.29
CA TYR A 14 11.09 -10.79 3.09
C TYR A 14 10.84 -9.42 2.43
N ALA A 15 11.64 -8.40 2.76
CA ALA A 15 11.50 -7.08 2.18
C ALA A 15 11.95 -7.08 0.70
N ARG A 16 13.01 -7.84 0.38
CA ARG A 16 13.44 -8.07 -1.00
C ARG A 16 12.34 -8.76 -1.83
N LEU A 17 11.70 -9.78 -1.27
CA LEU A 17 10.59 -10.47 -1.93
C LEU A 17 9.41 -9.53 -2.16
N PHE A 18 9.04 -8.72 -1.15
CA PHE A 18 7.96 -7.74 -1.27
C PHE A 18 8.24 -6.71 -2.37
N PHE A 19 9.45 -6.15 -2.45
CA PHE A 19 9.81 -5.20 -3.49
C PHE A 19 9.92 -5.82 -4.89
N ALA A 20 9.93 -7.15 -5.02
CA ALA A 20 9.88 -7.83 -6.30
C ALA A 20 8.45 -7.96 -6.86
N ILE A 21 7.42 -7.81 -6.01
CA ILE A 21 6.01 -7.90 -6.41
C ILE A 21 5.71 -6.78 -7.42
N PRO A 22 5.17 -7.10 -8.60
CA PRO A 22 4.86 -6.08 -9.60
C PRO A 22 3.80 -5.11 -9.07
N LEU A 23 3.85 -3.88 -9.59
CA LEU A 23 2.90 -2.81 -9.27
C LEU A 23 3.06 -2.29 -7.84
N LEU A 24 2.62 -3.02 -6.82
CA LEU A 24 2.64 -2.58 -5.42
C LEU A 24 4.06 -2.56 -4.83
N GLY A 25 4.83 -3.63 -5.04
CA GLY A 25 6.21 -3.71 -4.56
C GLY A 25 7.13 -2.71 -5.25
N TRP A 26 6.86 -2.43 -6.52
CA TRP A 26 7.55 -1.43 -7.33
C TRP A 26 7.27 0.00 -6.86
N ILE A 27 6.00 0.35 -6.63
CA ILE A 27 5.62 1.65 -6.07
C ILE A 27 6.20 1.81 -4.66
N ALA A 28 6.10 0.78 -3.82
CA ALA A 28 6.65 0.82 -2.46
C ALA A 28 8.17 1.01 -2.44
N ARG A 29 8.89 0.37 -3.37
CA ARG A 29 10.34 0.57 -3.56
C ARG A 29 10.66 2.01 -3.92
N ASP A 30 9.91 2.59 -4.85
CA ASP A 30 10.12 3.97 -5.31
C ASP A 30 9.79 5.00 -4.23
N VAL A 31 8.80 4.73 -3.37
CA VAL A 31 8.49 5.58 -2.21
C VAL A 31 9.56 5.45 -1.12
N ALA A 32 10.10 4.25 -0.90
CA ALA A 32 11.06 4.00 0.18
C ALA A 32 12.49 4.49 -0.14
N PHE A 33 12.94 4.36 -1.38
CA PHE A 33 14.33 4.61 -1.78
C PHE A 33 14.49 5.61 -2.93
N GLY A 34 13.39 6.04 -3.55
CA GLY A 34 13.41 7.00 -4.65
C GLY A 34 13.34 8.44 -4.17
N HIS A 35 12.91 9.33 -5.07
CA HIS A 35 12.78 10.75 -4.76
C HIS A 35 11.61 10.99 -3.79
N PRO A 36 11.70 11.94 -2.84
CA PRO A 36 10.65 12.19 -1.85
C PRO A 36 9.27 12.51 -2.46
N GLU A 37 9.24 13.07 -3.67
CA GLU A 37 8.01 13.37 -4.40
C GLU A 37 7.23 12.11 -4.84
N ASN A 38 7.87 10.95 -4.90
CA ASN A 38 7.22 9.68 -5.24
C ASN A 38 6.08 9.34 -4.28
N LEU A 39 6.14 9.81 -3.03
CA LEU A 39 5.04 9.65 -2.08
C LEU A 39 3.76 10.36 -2.58
N TYR A 40 3.88 11.59 -3.07
CA TYR A 40 2.72 12.33 -3.58
C TYR A 40 2.14 11.67 -4.83
N TYR A 41 2.99 11.16 -5.72
CA TYR A 41 2.54 10.40 -6.89
C TYR A 41 1.85 9.08 -6.51
N ALA A 42 2.37 8.36 -5.50
CA ALA A 42 1.76 7.14 -5.02
C ALA A 42 0.39 7.40 -4.39
N LEU A 43 0.27 8.43 -3.56
CA LEU A 43 -1.00 8.83 -2.93
C LEU A 43 -2.02 9.32 -3.97
N GLY A 44 -1.59 10.18 -4.90
CA GLY A 44 -2.44 10.66 -5.99
C GLY A 44 -2.91 9.52 -6.90
N GLY A 45 -2.01 8.60 -7.24
CA GLY A 45 -2.33 7.40 -8.02
C GLY A 45 -3.30 6.46 -7.30
N LEU A 46 -3.11 6.25 -6.00
CA LEU A 46 -4.03 5.45 -5.17
C LEU A 46 -5.42 6.09 -5.11
N LEU A 47 -5.49 7.40 -4.92
CA LEU A 47 -6.75 8.15 -4.91
C LEU A 47 -7.46 8.07 -6.27
N ALA A 48 -6.73 8.27 -7.37
CA ALA A 48 -7.27 8.14 -8.72
C ALA A 48 -7.77 6.71 -9.00
N ALA A 49 -7.01 5.69 -8.62
CA ALA A 49 -7.43 4.29 -8.74
C ALA A 49 -8.70 4.00 -7.93
N TRP A 50 -8.80 4.57 -6.73
CA TRP A 50 -9.99 4.41 -5.90
C TRP A 50 -11.21 5.13 -6.49
N ILE A 51 -11.05 6.35 -7.03
CA ILE A 51 -12.11 7.05 -7.75
C ILE A 51 -12.58 6.23 -8.95
N MET A 52 -11.66 5.68 -9.75
CA MET A 52 -12.01 4.79 -10.85
C MET A 52 -12.79 3.56 -10.37
N ALA A 53 -12.37 2.96 -9.25
CA ALA A 53 -13.11 1.85 -8.64
C ALA A 53 -14.52 2.26 -8.20
N ILE A 54 -14.71 3.45 -7.64
CA ILE A 54 -16.04 3.99 -7.30
C ILE A 54 -16.88 4.21 -8.56
N MET A 55 -16.30 4.71 -9.64
CA MET A 55 -17.01 4.88 -10.90
C MET A 55 -17.41 3.55 -11.54
N SER A 56 -16.58 2.50 -11.41
CA SER A 56 -16.85 1.18 -11.99
C SER A 56 -17.76 0.29 -11.14
N PHE A 57 -17.64 0.35 -9.81
CA PHE A 57 -18.31 -0.57 -8.88
C PHE A 57 -19.27 0.11 -7.90
N GLY A 58 -19.38 1.44 -7.97
CA GLY A 58 -20.30 2.23 -7.15
C GLY A 58 -20.00 2.12 -5.65
N VAL A 59 -21.07 1.93 -4.87
CA VAL A 59 -21.01 1.90 -3.40
C VAL A 59 -20.13 0.77 -2.85
N VAL A 60 -19.95 -0.32 -3.60
CA VAL A 60 -19.11 -1.45 -3.19
C VAL A 60 -17.66 -1.00 -2.99
N ALA A 61 -17.12 -0.19 -3.90
CA ALA A 61 -15.77 0.34 -3.78
C ALA A 61 -15.63 1.37 -2.65
N VAL A 62 -16.70 2.07 -2.30
CA VAL A 62 -16.75 2.98 -1.14
C VAL A 62 -16.69 2.20 0.17
N TYR A 63 -17.35 1.05 0.26
CA TYR A 63 -17.34 0.19 1.45
C TYR A 63 -16.07 -0.66 1.58
N LEU A 64 -15.33 -0.88 0.49
CA LEU A 64 -14.14 -1.74 0.48
C LEU A 64 -13.11 -1.41 1.58
N PRO A 65 -12.73 -0.14 1.85
CA PRO A 65 -11.82 0.19 2.93
C PRO A 65 -12.36 -0.21 4.31
N MET A 66 -13.67 -0.08 4.55
CA MET A 66 -14.28 -0.45 5.84
C MET A 66 -14.18 -1.97 6.06
N VAL A 67 -14.45 -2.76 5.01
CA VAL A 67 -14.36 -4.23 5.08
C VAL A 67 -12.92 -4.66 5.34
N VAL A 68 -11.95 -4.08 4.62
CA VAL A 68 -10.52 -4.39 4.80
C VAL A 68 -10.02 -3.99 6.19
N LEU A 69 -10.51 -2.89 6.77
CA LEU A 69 -10.15 -2.44 8.11
C LEU A 69 -10.86 -3.20 9.24
N THR A 70 -11.94 -3.93 8.96
CA THR A 70 -12.69 -4.68 9.97
C THR A 70 -11.82 -5.63 10.82
N PRO A 71 -10.96 -6.51 10.24
CA PRO A 71 -10.09 -7.37 11.05
C PRO A 71 -9.05 -6.57 11.87
N VAL A 72 -8.63 -5.39 11.38
CA VAL A 72 -7.73 -4.49 12.11
C VAL A 72 -8.43 -3.94 13.34
N CYS A 73 -9.66 -3.43 13.19
CA CYS A 73 -10.49 -2.96 14.30
C CYS A 73 -10.74 -4.08 15.33
N LEU A 74 -11.05 -5.29 14.85
CA LEU A 74 -11.21 -6.45 15.74
C LEU A 74 -9.92 -6.78 16.50
N GLY A 75 -8.78 -6.80 15.81
CA GLY A 75 -7.48 -7.02 16.43
C GLY A 75 -7.15 -5.96 17.49
N MET A 76 -7.42 -4.68 17.19
CA MET A 76 -7.28 -3.58 18.16
C MET A 76 -8.16 -3.81 19.38
N LEU A 77 -9.44 -4.17 19.20
CA LEU A 77 -10.35 -4.47 20.31
C LEU A 77 -9.84 -5.63 21.17
N ILE A 78 -9.30 -6.69 20.55
CA ILE A 78 -8.70 -7.82 21.28
C ILE A 78 -7.51 -7.33 22.11
N VAL A 79 -6.61 -6.54 21.52
CA VAL A 79 -5.43 -6.00 22.22
C VAL A 79 -5.85 -5.14 23.39
N ILE A 80 -6.81 -4.22 23.20
CA ILE A 80 -7.33 -3.34 24.25
C ILE A 80 -8.04 -4.14 25.35
N SER A 81 -8.77 -5.20 24.99
CA SER A 81 -9.50 -6.04 25.96
C SER A 81 -8.58 -6.91 26.82
N ARG A 82 -7.28 -6.97 26.53
CA ARG A 82 -6.30 -7.76 27.30
C ARG A 82 -5.69 -7.02 28.50
N GLY A 83 -6.09 -5.77 28.72
CA GLY A 83 -5.56 -4.88 29.78
C GLY A 83 -4.27 -4.20 29.37
#